data_AF-A0A1V6FAH8-F1
#
_entry.id   AF-A0A1V6FAH8-F1
#
_cell.length_a   1.000
_cell.length_b   1.000
_cell.length_c   1.000
_cell.angle_alpha   90.00
_cell.angle_beta   90.00
_cell.angle_gamma   90.00
#
_symmetry.space_group_name_H-M   'P 1'
#
loop_
_entity.id
_entity.type
_entity.pdbx_description
1 polymer ?
#
loop_
_entity_poly.entity_id
_entity_poly.type
_entity_poly.pdbx_seq_one_letter_code
_entity_poly.pdbx_strand_id
1 'polypeptide(L)'
;MKRKFVFLPLLLLGSVSLSSTPSPLVTDFVRDYAAQATEPSGPQTLRIYNWEEYIGEADDEDPDCVDVLAAFQEYYLEEYGEEVTIEYNTFSTNEDMYNIVKLNGAKYDLIAPSDYMIQRMVREDMLEKYDLDDDGNYKYVPNYNEYASPYLIDLFKEDLGIYEYAPGYMWGTMGFLYNSEFNDTISEDVHSWMMLWDQKYSKKTSIKDSMREGYLLGLFKYYETELNDLAAQRSEGLISDDDYNAELSDLLNDVDPDTIKEVIHVMNELKSNIYGLEVDQGKIDMITGKIAANTAWSGDAVYAIEEDPNDVLRYTIPKEGSNIWFDGWIMPRGANKVVAQRFVNFVSSPEMAIANMYYIGYTSFIAGDDVLEYILDNDAVYDAAEAEETVDLDFTYFFSDTIENPSDAVITIDANYVGHTLTTTYPTEEEIIRSVVMRDFGDSNKLVIDMWANFKATDIQNWMIIFSVIIVLAVGSAVTVNQVQKFKAARRKRNLYKE
;
A
#
# COMPACT_ATOMS: atom_id res chain seq x y z
N MET A 1 -20.74 10.96 -15.27
CA MET A 1 -22.03 10.80 -15.99
C MET A 1 -21.97 9.46 -16.74
N LYS A 2 -22.66 8.41 -16.27
CA LYS A 2 -22.61 7.05 -16.85
C LYS A 2 -22.86 7.10 -18.37
N ARG A 3 -21.89 6.62 -19.16
CA ARG A 3 -21.84 6.71 -20.63
C ARG A 3 -23.08 6.02 -21.23
N LYS A 4 -23.92 6.80 -21.92
CA LYS A 4 -24.98 6.30 -22.81
C LYS A 4 -24.42 6.26 -24.23
N PHE A 5 -24.21 5.05 -24.76
CA PHE A 5 -23.97 4.87 -26.20
C PHE A 5 -25.21 5.33 -26.99
N VAL A 6 -25.03 6.35 -27.83
CA VAL A 6 -26.05 6.84 -28.76
C VAL A 6 -26.00 5.97 -30.01
N PHE A 7 -27.02 5.12 -30.18
CA PHE A 7 -27.27 4.37 -31.42
C PHE A 7 -27.76 5.31 -32.54
N LEU A 8 -27.04 5.33 -33.67
CA LEU A 8 -27.52 5.91 -34.93
C LEU A 8 -28.12 4.79 -35.81
N PRO A 9 -29.34 4.93 -36.38
CA PRO A 9 -29.95 3.86 -37.15
C PRO A 9 -29.60 3.95 -38.64
N LEU A 10 -28.98 2.91 -39.21
CA LEU A 10 -28.96 2.71 -40.66
C LEU A 10 -29.26 1.26 -41.06
N LEU A 11 -30.45 1.10 -41.67
CA LEU A 11 -30.86 0.19 -42.75
C LEU A 11 -30.21 -1.21 -42.88
N LEU A 12 -31.07 -2.21 -42.68
CA LEU A 12 -31.00 -3.60 -43.15
C LEU A 12 -30.34 -3.79 -44.53
N LEU A 13 -29.36 -4.71 -44.62
CA LEU A 13 -29.37 -5.89 -45.50
C LEU A 13 -28.04 -6.66 -45.39
N GLY A 14 -28.10 -7.94 -44.98
CA GLY A 14 -27.01 -8.91 -45.16
C GLY A 14 -26.62 -9.66 -43.89
N SER A 15 -27.13 -10.87 -43.73
CA SER A 15 -26.75 -11.82 -42.68
C SER A 15 -25.26 -12.20 -42.76
N VAL A 16 -24.48 -11.79 -41.76
CA VAL A 16 -23.22 -12.43 -41.38
C VAL A 16 -23.29 -12.68 -39.88
N SER A 17 -23.18 -13.95 -39.49
CA SER A 17 -23.03 -14.38 -38.11
C SER A 17 -21.69 -13.88 -37.59
N LEU A 18 -21.69 -12.82 -36.78
CA LEU A 18 -20.54 -12.43 -35.96
C LEU A 18 -20.67 -13.19 -34.63
N SER A 19 -19.92 -14.29 -34.52
CA SER A 19 -19.56 -14.86 -33.23
C SER A 19 -18.67 -13.86 -32.50
N SER A 20 -19.08 -13.42 -31.31
CA SER A 20 -18.22 -12.70 -30.37
C SER A 20 -17.24 -13.70 -29.78
N THR A 21 -16.11 -13.90 -30.44
CA THR A 21 -14.92 -14.49 -29.79
C THR A 21 -14.13 -13.35 -29.16
N PRO A 22 -13.66 -13.49 -27.91
CA PRO A 22 -12.73 -12.55 -27.28
C PRO A 22 -11.46 -12.33 -28.11
N SER A 23 -10.74 -11.25 -27.80
CA SER A 23 -9.42 -10.93 -28.36
C SER A 23 -8.45 -12.13 -28.18
N PRO A 24 -7.61 -12.48 -29.17
CA PRO A 24 -6.82 -13.71 -29.17
C PRO A 24 -5.56 -13.68 -28.26
N LEU A 25 -5.52 -12.84 -27.22
CA LEU A 25 -4.38 -12.70 -26.32
C LEU A 25 -4.40 -13.61 -25.07
N VAL A 26 -5.40 -14.49 -24.92
CA VAL A 26 -5.59 -15.31 -23.70
C VAL A 26 -5.51 -16.83 -23.97
N THR A 27 -5.01 -17.27 -25.13
CA THR A 27 -4.82 -18.71 -25.37
C THR A 27 -3.57 -18.96 -26.19
N ASP A 28 -2.42 -19.11 -25.54
CA ASP A 28 -1.43 -20.15 -25.90
C ASP A 28 -0.22 -20.13 -24.93
N PHE A 29 -0.04 -21.25 -24.24
CA PHE A 29 1.24 -21.81 -23.72
C PHE A 29 1.92 -21.25 -22.46
N VAL A 30 2.10 -22.16 -21.49
CA VAL A 30 3.40 -22.48 -20.90
C VAL A 30 3.66 -23.97 -21.13
N ARG A 31 4.74 -24.34 -21.83
CA ARG A 31 5.27 -25.71 -21.84
C ARG A 31 6.74 -25.68 -21.46
N ASP A 32 7.07 -26.67 -20.62
CA ASP A 32 8.38 -27.02 -20.05
C ASP A 32 8.86 -26.08 -18.94
N TYR A 33 8.57 -26.45 -17.68
CA TYR A 33 9.57 -26.85 -16.68
C TYR A 33 8.89 -27.32 -15.37
N ALA A 34 8.34 -28.54 -15.38
CA ALA A 34 7.93 -29.23 -14.15
C ALA A 34 8.76 -30.51 -13.99
N ALA A 35 9.88 -30.43 -13.27
CA ALA A 35 10.50 -31.63 -12.71
C ALA A 35 11.35 -31.35 -11.46
N GLN A 36 10.93 -31.98 -10.36
CA GLN A 36 11.68 -32.28 -9.13
C GLN A 36 11.55 -31.28 -7.98
N ALA A 37 10.35 -31.24 -7.40
CA ALA A 37 10.18 -31.32 -5.95
C ALA A 37 9.66 -32.73 -5.62
N THR A 38 9.98 -33.29 -4.46
CA THR A 38 9.30 -34.51 -4.00
C THR A 38 7.85 -34.17 -3.69
N GLU A 39 6.97 -34.44 -4.66
CA GLU A 39 5.53 -34.15 -4.61
C GLU A 39 4.90 -34.76 -3.34
N PRO A 40 4.22 -33.98 -2.50
CA PRO A 40 3.38 -34.53 -1.45
C PRO A 40 2.19 -35.25 -2.09
N SER A 41 2.02 -36.56 -1.86
CA SER A 41 0.85 -37.30 -2.34
C SER A 41 -0.38 -37.01 -1.48
N GLY A 42 -1.33 -36.23 -1.98
CA GLY A 42 -2.63 -35.96 -1.34
C GLY A 42 -3.27 -34.64 -1.82
N PRO A 43 -4.54 -34.36 -1.45
CA PRO A 43 -5.20 -33.08 -1.77
C PRO A 43 -4.38 -31.92 -1.22
N GLN A 44 -4.03 -30.95 -2.07
CA GLN A 44 -3.28 -29.77 -1.66
C GLN A 44 -4.23 -28.70 -1.12
N THR A 45 -3.83 -28.03 -0.05
CA THR A 45 -4.48 -26.80 0.39
C THR A 45 -3.44 -25.69 0.45
N LEU A 46 -3.77 -24.54 -0.12
CA LEU A 46 -3.00 -23.31 -0.05
C LEU A 46 -3.79 -22.30 0.81
N ARG A 47 -3.22 -21.91 1.95
CA ARG A 47 -3.80 -20.93 2.86
C ARG A 47 -3.11 -19.58 2.68
N ILE A 48 -3.84 -18.62 2.11
CA ILE A 48 -3.32 -17.29 1.83
C ILE A 48 -3.89 -16.31 2.86
N TYR A 49 -3.04 -15.45 3.40
CA TYR A 49 -3.44 -14.31 4.22
C TYR A 49 -2.94 -13.02 3.59
N ASN A 50 -3.84 -12.21 3.04
CA ASN A 50 -3.47 -11.00 2.28
C ASN A 50 -4.27 -9.79 2.77
N TRP A 51 -4.02 -8.61 2.22
CA TRP A 51 -4.86 -7.44 2.42
C TRP A 51 -6.29 -7.64 1.88
N GLU A 52 -7.23 -6.85 2.40
CA GLU A 52 -8.57 -6.70 1.83
C GLU A 52 -8.49 -6.02 0.46
N GLU A 53 -9.33 -6.45 -0.50
CA GLU A 53 -9.41 -5.86 -1.86
C GLU A 53 -8.07 -5.81 -2.62
N TYR A 54 -7.21 -6.81 -2.41
CA TYR A 54 -5.82 -6.82 -2.91
C TYR A 54 -5.45 -8.03 -3.75
N ILE A 55 -6.44 -8.62 -4.40
CA ILE A 55 -6.28 -9.62 -5.46
C ILE A 55 -7.46 -9.51 -6.43
N GLY A 56 -7.22 -9.79 -7.71
CA GLY A 56 -8.24 -9.76 -8.76
C GLY A 56 -9.36 -10.75 -8.49
N GLU A 57 -10.59 -10.24 -8.48
CA GLU A 57 -11.82 -11.02 -8.43
C GLU A 57 -12.63 -10.81 -9.72
N ALA A 58 -13.51 -11.75 -10.05
CA ALA A 58 -14.43 -11.55 -11.16
C ALA A 58 -15.44 -10.44 -10.85
N ASP A 59 -15.77 -9.63 -11.85
CA ASP A 59 -16.84 -8.64 -11.79
C ASP A 59 -17.97 -9.00 -12.78
N ASP A 60 -19.21 -9.01 -12.31
CA ASP A 60 -20.38 -9.26 -13.16
C ASP A 60 -20.65 -8.09 -14.12
N GLU A 61 -20.18 -6.89 -13.79
CA GLU A 61 -20.33 -5.67 -14.61
C GLU A 61 -19.14 -5.47 -15.57
N ASP A 62 -17.99 -6.11 -15.30
CA ASP A 62 -16.77 -5.98 -16.10
C ASP A 62 -16.18 -7.36 -16.49
N PRO A 63 -16.35 -7.80 -17.75
CA PRO A 63 -15.88 -9.11 -18.19
C PRO A 63 -14.36 -9.23 -18.32
N ASP A 64 -13.61 -8.13 -18.24
CA ASP A 64 -12.15 -8.14 -18.31
C ASP A 64 -11.51 -8.42 -16.93
N CYS A 65 -12.31 -8.36 -15.86
CA CYS A 65 -11.89 -8.75 -14.51
C CYS A 65 -11.73 -10.28 -14.38
N VAL A 66 -10.56 -10.73 -13.90
CA VAL A 66 -10.22 -12.14 -13.72
C VAL A 66 -10.23 -12.50 -12.24
N ASP A 67 -10.92 -13.59 -11.88
CA ASP A 67 -10.74 -14.25 -10.58
C ASP A 67 -9.40 -15.01 -10.57
N VAL A 68 -8.37 -14.36 -10.04
CA VAL A 68 -6.99 -14.88 -10.02
C VAL A 68 -6.89 -16.17 -9.21
N LEU A 69 -7.69 -16.31 -8.16
CA LEU A 69 -7.69 -17.51 -7.31
C LEU A 69 -8.29 -18.70 -8.05
N ALA A 70 -9.42 -18.51 -8.73
CA ALA A 70 -10.02 -19.54 -9.57
C ALA A 70 -9.09 -19.93 -10.74
N ALA A 71 -8.50 -18.93 -11.41
CA ALA A 71 -7.53 -19.15 -12.48
C ALA A 71 -6.32 -19.98 -12.00
N PHE A 72 -5.82 -19.74 -10.79
CA PHE A 72 -4.76 -20.59 -10.22
C PHE A 72 -5.20 -22.03 -9.99
N GLN A 73 -6.44 -22.27 -9.53
CA GLN A 73 -6.93 -23.65 -9.33
C GLN A 73 -7.03 -24.41 -10.66
N GLU A 74 -7.46 -23.74 -11.72
CA GLU A 74 -7.51 -24.30 -13.08
C GLU A 74 -6.11 -24.58 -13.60
N TYR A 75 -5.22 -23.59 -13.57
CA TYR A 75 -3.80 -23.74 -13.93
C TYR A 75 -3.14 -24.90 -13.17
N TYR A 76 -3.37 -24.99 -11.86
CA TYR A 76 -2.74 -26.02 -11.03
C TYR A 76 -3.22 -27.43 -11.41
N LEU A 77 -4.51 -27.59 -11.71
CA LEU A 77 -5.06 -28.87 -12.18
C LEU A 77 -4.51 -29.25 -13.56
N GLU A 78 -4.41 -28.29 -14.48
CA GLU A 78 -3.91 -28.53 -15.83
C GLU A 78 -2.43 -28.89 -15.84
N GLU A 79 -1.60 -28.15 -15.09
CA GLU A 79 -0.14 -28.31 -15.09
C GLU A 79 0.30 -29.53 -14.25
N TYR A 80 -0.30 -29.73 -13.07
CA TYR A 80 0.16 -30.75 -12.12
C TYR A 80 -0.74 -31.99 -12.05
N GLY A 81 -1.93 -31.96 -12.67
CA GLY A 81 -2.89 -33.07 -12.62
C GLY A 81 -3.50 -33.31 -11.24
N GLU A 82 -3.40 -32.32 -10.34
CA GLU A 82 -3.87 -32.38 -8.96
C GLU A 82 -4.80 -31.20 -8.68
N GLU A 83 -5.82 -31.40 -7.85
CA GLU A 83 -6.65 -30.28 -7.37
C GLU A 83 -5.97 -29.59 -6.18
N VAL A 84 -6.03 -28.25 -6.17
CA VAL A 84 -5.67 -27.42 -5.01
C VAL A 84 -6.93 -26.74 -4.46
N THR A 85 -7.09 -26.77 -3.15
CA THR A 85 -8.08 -25.95 -2.44
C THR A 85 -7.40 -24.68 -1.94
N ILE A 86 -8.00 -23.52 -2.18
CA ILE A 86 -7.52 -22.25 -1.65
C ILE A 86 -8.38 -21.85 -0.44
N GLU A 87 -7.74 -21.55 0.68
CA GLU A 87 -8.35 -20.89 1.83
C GLU A 87 -7.79 -19.46 1.90
N TYR A 88 -8.57 -18.47 1.45
CA TYR A 88 -8.15 -17.07 1.42
C TYR A 88 -8.71 -16.31 2.63
N ASN A 89 -7.86 -15.62 3.38
CA ASN A 89 -8.23 -14.75 4.49
C ASN A 89 -7.62 -13.37 4.30
N THR A 90 -8.23 -12.37 4.94
CA THR A 90 -7.83 -10.97 4.81
C THR A 90 -7.50 -10.29 6.14
N PHE A 91 -6.55 -9.36 6.10
CA PHE A 91 -6.22 -8.46 7.21
C PHE A 91 -6.25 -6.99 6.77
N SER A 92 -6.53 -6.10 7.71
CA SER A 92 -6.60 -4.66 7.46
C SER A 92 -5.38 -3.90 8.04
N THR A 93 -4.55 -4.55 8.86
CA THR A 93 -3.28 -3.98 9.35
C THR A 93 -2.20 -5.06 9.45
N ASN A 94 -0.95 -4.65 9.19
CA ASN A 94 0.24 -5.48 9.39
C ASN A 94 0.36 -5.97 10.85
N GLU A 95 0.01 -5.13 11.83
CA GLU A 95 0.07 -5.48 13.25
C GLU A 95 -0.93 -6.57 13.65
N ASP A 96 -2.16 -6.52 13.13
CA ASP A 96 -3.16 -7.56 13.37
C ASP A 96 -2.72 -8.88 12.74
N MET A 97 -2.22 -8.82 11.50
CA MET A 97 -1.64 -9.98 10.80
C MET A 97 -0.53 -10.61 11.63
N TYR A 98 0.46 -9.80 12.03
CA TYR A 98 1.61 -10.27 12.79
C TYR A 98 1.20 -10.91 14.12
N ASN A 99 0.24 -10.34 14.84
CA ASN A 99 -0.25 -10.91 16.10
C ASN A 99 -0.94 -12.26 15.88
N ILE A 100 -1.74 -12.42 14.82
CA ILE A 100 -2.41 -13.68 14.49
C ILE A 100 -1.38 -14.76 14.16
N VAL A 101 -0.39 -14.45 13.32
CA VAL A 101 0.67 -15.39 12.93
C VAL A 101 1.52 -15.77 14.15
N LYS A 102 1.89 -14.80 14.99
CA LYS A 102 2.76 -15.04 16.16
C LYS A 102 2.10 -15.82 17.29
N LEU A 103 0.81 -15.60 17.55
CA LEU A 103 0.08 -16.23 18.67
C LEU A 103 -0.27 -17.72 18.44
N ASN A 104 0.06 -18.25 17.25
CA ASN A 104 0.18 -19.70 16.97
C ASN A 104 -1.14 -20.48 17.04
N GLY A 105 -2.15 -20.03 16.27
CA GLY A 105 -3.44 -20.73 16.09
C GLY A 105 -3.83 -20.97 14.63
N ALA A 106 -3.64 -19.99 13.74
CA ALA A 106 -3.92 -20.13 12.31
C ALA A 106 -2.65 -20.57 11.57
N LYS A 107 -2.78 -21.54 10.66
CA LYS A 107 -1.70 -21.96 9.76
C LYS A 107 -1.91 -21.26 8.42
N TYR A 108 -0.92 -20.51 7.97
CA TYR A 108 -0.90 -19.91 6.65
C TYR A 108 0.30 -20.43 5.88
N ASP A 109 0.12 -20.60 4.57
CA ASP A 109 1.15 -21.05 3.65
C ASP A 109 1.80 -19.87 2.93
N LEU A 110 1.04 -18.79 2.71
CA LEU A 110 1.50 -17.59 2.05
C LEU A 110 0.87 -16.34 2.67
N ILE A 111 1.66 -15.28 2.84
CA ILE A 111 1.21 -13.98 3.33
C ILE A 111 1.84 -12.89 2.45
N ALA A 112 1.14 -11.79 2.17
CA ALA A 112 1.75 -10.61 1.52
C ALA A 112 1.70 -9.37 2.44
N PRO A 113 2.63 -9.23 3.40
CA PRO A 113 2.72 -8.03 4.22
C PRO A 113 3.75 -7.04 3.66
N SER A 114 3.78 -5.85 4.26
CA SER A 114 4.69 -4.79 3.84
C SER A 114 6.12 -4.99 4.32
N ASP A 115 7.03 -4.33 3.60
CA ASP A 115 8.48 -4.32 3.76
C ASP A 115 9.01 -4.44 5.20
N TYR A 116 8.62 -3.51 6.08
CA TYR A 116 9.09 -3.45 7.45
C TYR A 116 8.60 -4.65 8.29
N MET A 117 7.42 -5.19 7.96
CA MET A 117 6.88 -6.36 8.64
C MET A 117 7.63 -7.61 8.19
N ILE A 118 8.01 -7.70 6.91
CA ILE A 118 8.88 -8.76 6.40
C ILE A 118 10.23 -8.71 7.12
N GLN A 119 10.89 -7.54 7.17
CA GLN A 119 12.15 -7.35 7.90
C GLN A 119 12.05 -7.83 9.35
N ARG A 120 10.97 -7.47 10.04
CA ARG A 120 10.72 -7.90 11.41
C ARG A 120 10.55 -9.41 11.54
N MET A 121 9.77 -10.03 10.66
CA MET A 121 9.53 -11.46 10.68
C MET A 121 10.78 -12.27 10.32
N VAL A 122 11.65 -11.74 9.44
CA VAL A 122 13.00 -12.29 9.19
C VAL A 122 13.84 -12.21 10.46
N ARG A 123 13.91 -11.03 11.10
CA ARG A 123 14.67 -10.81 12.35
C ARG A 123 14.22 -11.73 13.50
N GLU A 124 12.93 -12.05 13.55
CA GLU A 124 12.34 -12.94 14.55
C GLU A 124 12.33 -14.43 14.15
N ASP A 125 12.98 -14.82 13.05
CA ASP A 125 13.10 -16.19 12.53
C ASP A 125 11.73 -16.87 12.23
N MET A 126 10.74 -16.06 11.84
CA MET A 126 9.36 -16.50 11.63
C MET A 126 9.08 -17.05 10.22
N LEU A 127 10.03 -16.97 9.29
CA LEU A 127 9.81 -17.24 7.87
C LEU A 127 10.67 -18.39 7.35
N GLU A 128 10.11 -19.16 6.42
CA GLU A 128 10.87 -20.05 5.54
C GLU A 128 11.56 -19.22 4.44
N LYS A 129 12.75 -19.65 4.04
CA LYS A 129 13.41 -19.12 2.84
C LYS A 129 12.80 -19.76 1.60
N TYR A 130 12.75 -19.01 0.50
CA TYR A 130 12.51 -19.59 -0.82
C TYR A 130 13.67 -20.51 -1.22
N ASP A 131 13.43 -21.44 -2.14
CA ASP A 131 14.52 -22.23 -2.72
C ASP A 131 15.22 -21.40 -3.79
N LEU A 132 16.48 -21.06 -3.56
CA LEU A 132 17.32 -20.39 -4.55
C LEU A 132 18.21 -21.40 -5.28
N ASP A 133 18.54 -21.11 -6.54
CA ASP A 133 19.58 -21.84 -7.29
C ASP A 133 20.99 -21.31 -7.00
N ASP A 134 22.00 -21.86 -7.69
CA ASP A 134 23.41 -21.48 -7.49
C ASP A 134 23.72 -20.03 -7.93
N ASP A 135 22.87 -19.44 -8.78
CA ASP A 135 23.00 -18.06 -9.27
C ASP A 135 22.19 -17.06 -8.42
N GLY A 136 21.45 -17.56 -7.43
CA GLY A 136 20.65 -16.76 -6.50
C GLY A 136 19.22 -16.47 -6.99
N ASN A 137 18.76 -17.14 -8.05
CA ASN A 137 17.40 -16.99 -8.57
C ASN A 137 16.42 -17.92 -7.85
N TYR A 138 15.14 -17.56 -7.83
CA TYR A 138 14.10 -18.40 -7.23
C TYR A 138 13.85 -19.65 -8.08
N LYS A 139 14.30 -20.80 -7.59
CA LYS A 139 14.27 -22.07 -8.33
C LYS A 139 12.89 -22.49 -8.81
N TYR A 140 11.85 -22.19 -8.02
CA TYR A 140 10.47 -22.60 -8.29
C TYR A 140 9.56 -21.42 -8.62
N VAL A 141 10.14 -20.25 -8.91
CA VAL A 141 9.42 -19.03 -9.29
C VAL A 141 10.05 -18.43 -10.57
N PRO A 142 10.21 -19.20 -11.66
CA PRO A 142 10.87 -18.73 -12.88
C PRO A 142 10.24 -17.48 -13.50
N ASN A 143 8.91 -17.33 -13.48
CA ASN A 143 8.24 -16.13 -14.02
C ASN A 143 8.70 -14.87 -13.29
N TYR A 144 8.84 -14.93 -11.96
CA TYR A 144 9.36 -13.80 -11.19
C TYR A 144 10.80 -13.48 -11.59
N ASN A 145 11.65 -14.48 -11.78
CA ASN A 145 13.04 -14.23 -12.20
C ASN A 145 13.14 -13.59 -13.60
N GLU A 146 12.19 -13.90 -14.47
CA GLU A 146 12.16 -13.41 -15.84
C GLU A 146 11.57 -11.99 -15.95
N TYR A 147 10.49 -11.72 -15.21
CA TYR A 147 9.71 -10.52 -15.43
C TYR A 147 9.77 -9.51 -14.28
N ALA A 148 10.23 -9.85 -13.08
CA ALA A 148 10.33 -8.86 -12.01
C ALA A 148 11.35 -7.77 -12.39
N SER A 149 10.97 -6.51 -12.17
CA SER A 149 11.84 -5.37 -12.45
C SER A 149 13.19 -5.50 -11.70
N PRO A 150 14.33 -5.57 -12.40
CA PRO A 150 15.64 -5.69 -11.75
C PRO A 150 15.96 -4.48 -10.87
N TYR A 151 15.48 -3.29 -11.25
CA TYR A 151 15.61 -2.08 -10.45
C TYR A 151 14.93 -2.21 -9.07
N LEU A 152 13.69 -2.70 -9.03
CA LEU A 152 13.02 -2.93 -7.75
C LEU A 152 13.70 -4.04 -6.95
N ILE A 153 14.16 -5.10 -7.62
CA ILE A 153 14.93 -6.15 -6.95
C ILE A 153 16.14 -5.53 -6.26
N ASP A 154 16.94 -4.74 -6.97
CA ASP A 154 18.15 -4.12 -6.40
C ASP A 154 17.82 -3.16 -5.27
N LEU A 155 16.81 -2.30 -5.45
CA LEU A 155 16.32 -1.35 -4.44
C LEU A 155 15.96 -2.05 -3.12
N PHE A 156 15.26 -3.17 -3.15
CA PHE A 156 14.81 -3.86 -1.94
C PHE A 156 15.76 -4.96 -1.45
N LYS A 157 16.64 -5.48 -2.30
CA LYS A 157 17.58 -6.55 -1.95
C LYS A 157 18.72 -6.03 -1.08
N GLU A 158 19.35 -4.92 -1.46
CA GLU A 158 20.52 -4.40 -0.76
C GLU A 158 20.16 -3.82 0.62
N ASP A 159 19.07 -3.06 0.68
CA ASP A 159 18.74 -2.28 1.88
C ASP A 159 18.13 -3.11 3.01
N LEU A 160 17.42 -4.19 2.68
CA LEU A 160 16.53 -4.85 3.64
C LEU A 160 16.93 -6.29 4.00
N GLY A 161 17.75 -6.95 3.18
CA GLY A 161 18.19 -8.34 3.44
C GLY A 161 17.04 -9.36 3.44
N ILE A 162 15.93 -9.04 2.79
CA ILE A 162 14.70 -9.84 2.76
C ILE A 162 14.54 -10.68 1.48
N TYR A 163 15.40 -10.47 0.48
CA TYR A 163 15.23 -11.06 -0.86
C TYR A 163 15.02 -12.59 -0.79
N GLU A 164 15.79 -13.32 0.00
CA GLU A 164 15.63 -14.79 0.11
C GLU A 164 14.27 -15.25 0.70
N TYR A 165 13.44 -14.33 1.17
CA TYR A 165 12.18 -14.57 1.88
C TYR A 165 10.95 -14.00 1.19
N ALA A 166 11.10 -13.07 0.24
CA ALA A 166 9.99 -12.27 -0.25
C ALA A 166 10.14 -11.85 -1.73
N PRO A 167 9.69 -12.68 -2.69
CA PRO A 167 9.38 -12.19 -4.03
C PRO A 167 8.37 -11.03 -3.94
N GLY A 168 8.70 -9.91 -4.56
CA GLY A 168 7.86 -8.72 -4.58
C GLY A 168 6.51 -8.99 -5.25
N TYR A 169 5.45 -8.39 -4.71
CA TYR A 169 4.10 -8.48 -5.24
C TYR A 169 3.68 -7.16 -5.86
N MET A 170 3.56 -6.13 -5.02
CA MET A 170 3.09 -4.80 -5.38
C MET A 170 3.99 -3.77 -4.73
N TRP A 171 4.15 -2.62 -5.38
CA TRP A 171 4.95 -1.51 -4.88
C TRP A 171 4.28 -0.18 -5.20
N GLY A 172 4.82 0.88 -4.61
CA GLY A 172 4.43 2.23 -4.95
C GLY A 172 4.98 3.25 -3.98
N THR A 173 4.34 4.42 -3.96
CA THR A 173 4.79 5.56 -3.17
C THR A 173 3.71 6.07 -2.25
N MET A 174 4.10 6.91 -1.30
CA MET A 174 3.18 7.78 -0.58
C MET A 174 3.27 9.21 -1.15
N GLY A 175 2.18 9.97 -1.09
CA GLY A 175 2.15 11.32 -1.64
C GLY A 175 0.90 12.06 -1.20
N PHE A 176 0.63 13.20 -1.84
CA PHE A 176 -0.66 13.87 -1.72
C PHE A 176 -1.55 13.52 -2.90
N LEU A 177 -2.71 12.95 -2.61
CA LEU A 177 -3.88 13.06 -3.48
C LEU A 177 -4.56 14.40 -3.16
N TYR A 178 -4.75 15.28 -4.14
CA TYR A 178 -5.29 16.62 -3.93
C TYR A 178 -6.25 17.04 -5.02
N ASN A 179 -7.17 17.96 -4.70
CA ASN A 179 -8.04 18.60 -5.68
C ASN A 179 -7.33 19.85 -6.22
N SER A 180 -6.90 19.78 -7.48
CA SER A 180 -6.15 20.85 -8.15
C SER A 180 -6.92 22.16 -8.30
N GLU A 181 -8.26 22.13 -8.24
CA GLU A 181 -9.12 23.31 -8.33
C GLU A 181 -9.53 23.88 -6.94
N PHE A 182 -9.03 23.32 -5.84
CA PHE A 182 -9.46 23.74 -4.50
C PHE A 182 -9.18 25.22 -4.21
N ASN A 183 -8.00 25.71 -4.60
CA ASN A 183 -7.63 27.13 -4.58
C ASN A 183 -6.46 27.40 -5.55
N ASP A 184 -6.20 28.68 -5.84
CA ASP A 184 -5.23 29.11 -6.86
C ASP A 184 -3.76 28.73 -6.62
N THR A 185 -3.41 28.14 -5.48
CA THR A 185 -2.01 27.82 -5.14
C THR A 185 -1.83 26.38 -4.67
N ILE A 186 -2.89 25.57 -4.65
CA ILE A 186 -2.81 24.24 -4.04
C ILE A 186 -1.79 23.37 -4.78
N SER A 187 -1.73 23.48 -6.11
CA SER A 187 -0.79 22.75 -6.96
C SER A 187 0.67 23.01 -6.60
N GLU A 188 1.00 24.19 -6.10
CA GLU A 188 2.35 24.55 -5.67
C GLU A 188 2.60 24.17 -4.21
N ASP A 189 1.58 24.31 -3.35
CA ASP A 189 1.70 24.03 -1.92
C ASP A 189 1.86 22.52 -1.65
N VAL A 190 1.23 21.65 -2.46
CA VAL A 190 1.30 20.18 -2.32
C VAL A 190 2.67 19.59 -2.64
N HIS A 191 3.57 20.34 -3.29
CA HIS A 191 4.94 19.90 -3.49
C HIS A 191 5.79 19.91 -2.20
N SER A 192 5.19 20.25 -1.05
CA SER A 192 5.83 20.16 0.26
C SER A 192 4.93 19.48 1.30
N TRP A 193 5.49 18.55 2.07
CA TRP A 193 4.79 18.00 3.24
C TRP A 193 4.36 19.09 4.25
N MET A 194 5.04 20.24 4.24
CA MET A 194 4.77 21.34 5.17
C MET A 194 3.37 21.96 5.00
N MET A 195 2.73 21.74 3.84
CA MET A 195 1.31 22.09 3.61
C MET A 195 0.40 21.56 4.74
N LEU A 196 0.71 20.39 5.30
CA LEU A 196 -0.05 19.79 6.40
C LEU A 196 -0.09 20.68 7.66
N TRP A 197 0.94 21.49 7.91
CA TRP A 197 1.02 22.42 9.04
C TRP A 197 0.55 23.83 8.70
N ASP A 198 0.26 24.14 7.43
CA ASP A 198 -0.22 25.46 7.02
C ASP A 198 -1.69 25.66 7.45
N GLN A 199 -1.93 26.74 8.20
CA GLN A 199 -3.26 27.14 8.67
C GLN A 199 -4.24 27.45 7.54
N LYS A 200 -3.75 27.74 6.34
CA LYS A 200 -4.58 27.87 5.13
C LYS A 200 -5.41 26.63 4.85
N TYR A 201 -4.88 25.45 5.17
CA TYR A 201 -5.52 24.16 4.96
C TYR A 201 -6.13 23.59 6.24
N SER A 202 -6.40 24.44 7.24
CA SER A 202 -6.97 24.02 8.51
C SER A 202 -8.30 23.29 8.31
N LYS A 203 -8.35 22.05 8.81
CA LYS A 203 -9.43 21.07 8.70
C LYS A 203 -9.80 20.71 7.26
N LYS A 204 -8.83 20.84 6.34
CA LYS A 204 -8.98 20.52 4.91
C LYS A 204 -7.99 19.46 4.43
N THR A 205 -7.14 18.94 5.28
CA THR A 205 -6.26 17.81 4.96
C THR A 205 -6.51 16.62 5.85
N SER A 206 -6.35 15.40 5.36
CA SER A 206 -6.31 14.19 6.20
C SER A 206 -5.00 13.45 5.99
N ILE A 207 -4.57 12.71 7.02
CA ILE A 207 -3.42 11.82 6.95
C ILE A 207 -3.83 10.38 7.22
N LYS A 208 -3.05 9.41 6.72
CA LYS A 208 -3.28 8.00 6.98
C LYS A 208 -3.23 7.68 8.48
N ASP A 209 -4.15 6.86 8.98
CA ASP A 209 -4.05 6.19 10.29
C ASP A 209 -3.05 5.02 10.20
N SER A 210 -1.81 5.36 9.86
CA SER A 210 -0.69 4.44 9.77
C SER A 210 0.43 4.95 10.66
N MET A 211 0.86 4.12 11.61
CA MET A 211 1.96 4.45 12.50
C MET A 211 3.24 4.76 11.72
N ARG A 212 3.53 3.94 10.70
CA ARG A 212 4.70 4.07 9.83
C ARG A 212 4.68 5.43 9.12
N GLU A 213 3.60 5.69 8.38
CA GLU A 213 3.50 6.91 7.58
C GLU A 213 3.41 8.17 8.43
N GLY A 214 2.67 8.11 9.54
CA GLY A 214 2.58 9.22 10.47
C GLY A 214 3.91 9.55 11.13
N TYR A 215 4.74 8.54 11.44
CA TYR A 215 6.09 8.76 11.95
C TYR A 215 6.99 9.42 10.90
N LEU A 216 6.94 8.94 9.66
CA LEU A 216 7.70 9.51 8.54
C LEU A 216 7.34 10.97 8.27
N LEU A 217 6.05 11.32 8.25
CA LEU A 217 5.61 12.72 8.12
C LEU A 217 6.18 13.60 9.24
N GLY A 218 6.25 13.06 10.45
CA GLY A 218 6.86 13.72 11.58
C GLY A 218 8.37 13.93 11.42
N LEU A 219 9.09 12.96 10.83
CA LEU A 219 10.51 13.09 10.51
C LEU A 219 10.75 14.14 9.43
N PHE A 220 9.94 14.19 8.36
CA PHE A 220 9.99 15.27 7.36
C PHE A 220 9.86 16.65 8.00
N LYS A 221 8.99 16.78 9.01
CA LYS A 221 8.84 18.04 9.74
C LYS A 221 9.98 18.32 10.70
N TYR A 222 10.47 17.31 11.42
CA TYR A 222 11.52 17.46 12.41
C TYR A 222 12.86 17.81 11.75
N TYR A 223 13.22 17.12 10.67
CA TYR A 223 14.46 17.30 9.92
C TYR A 223 14.33 18.26 8.74
N GLU A 224 13.33 19.16 8.75
CA GLU A 224 13.07 20.07 7.62
C GLU A 224 14.31 20.86 7.20
N THR A 225 15.15 21.30 8.14
CA THR A 225 16.36 22.08 7.80
C THR A 225 17.43 21.18 7.19
N GLU A 226 17.70 20.04 7.82
CA GLU A 226 18.69 19.05 7.40
C GLU A 226 18.37 18.49 6.02
N LEU A 227 17.11 18.17 5.75
CA LEU A 227 16.63 17.67 4.46
C LEU A 227 16.79 18.71 3.35
N ASN A 228 16.49 19.99 3.64
CA ASN A 228 16.69 21.07 2.68
C ASN A 228 18.17 21.31 2.38
N ASP A 229 19.04 21.27 3.38
CA ASP A 229 20.48 21.41 3.22
C ASP A 229 21.06 20.22 2.42
N LEU A 230 20.55 19.01 2.64
CA LEU A 230 20.94 17.80 1.92
C LEU A 230 20.52 17.88 0.44
N ALA A 231 19.28 18.30 0.15
CA ALA A 231 18.79 18.50 -1.21
C ALA A 231 19.56 19.61 -1.94
N ALA A 232 19.94 20.68 -1.24
CA ALA A 232 20.77 21.74 -1.81
C ALA A 232 22.15 21.22 -2.22
N GLN A 233 22.81 20.44 -1.36
CA GLN A 233 24.12 19.82 -1.66
C GLN A 233 24.08 18.93 -2.90
N ARG A 234 23.02 18.11 -3.03
CA ARG A 234 22.78 17.31 -4.23
C ARG A 234 22.61 18.19 -5.46
N SER A 235 21.76 19.21 -5.40
CA SER A 235 21.51 20.11 -6.54
C SER A 235 22.76 20.87 -7.01
N GLU A 236 23.69 21.15 -6.09
CA GLU A 236 24.98 21.78 -6.38
C GLU A 236 26.05 20.79 -6.89
N GLY A 237 25.72 19.49 -6.95
CA GLY A 237 26.64 18.42 -7.37
C GLY A 237 27.75 18.15 -6.36
N LEU A 238 27.53 18.44 -5.08
CA LEU A 238 28.51 18.24 -4.00
C LEU A 238 28.55 16.79 -3.48
N ILE A 239 27.45 16.07 -3.63
CA ILE A 239 27.27 14.66 -3.26
C ILE A 239 26.64 13.90 -4.43
N SER A 240 26.87 12.59 -4.52
CA SER A 240 26.21 11.74 -5.51
C SER A 240 24.76 11.46 -5.13
N ASP A 241 23.98 10.90 -6.06
CA ASP A 241 22.63 10.41 -5.78
C ASP A 241 22.64 9.29 -4.73
N ASP A 242 23.63 8.38 -4.79
CA ASP A 242 23.81 7.31 -3.79
C ASP A 242 24.10 7.87 -2.38
N ASP A 243 25.03 8.83 -2.27
CA ASP A 243 25.39 9.45 -0.99
C ASP A 243 24.18 10.26 -0.44
N TYR A 244 23.45 10.95 -1.33
CA TYR A 244 22.23 11.66 -0.98
C TYR A 244 21.15 10.71 -0.43
N ASN A 245 20.86 9.63 -1.15
CA ASN A 245 19.84 8.67 -0.73
C ASN A 245 20.23 7.96 0.58
N ALA A 246 21.51 7.63 0.76
CA ALA A 246 22.01 7.04 2.01
C ALA A 246 21.81 7.97 3.22
N GLU A 247 22.18 9.25 3.10
CA GLU A 247 21.97 10.24 4.17
C GLU A 247 20.48 10.52 4.41
N LEU A 248 19.69 10.60 3.34
CA LEU A 248 18.23 10.75 3.41
C LEU A 248 17.58 9.58 4.16
N SER A 249 17.99 8.35 3.82
CA SER A 249 17.55 7.12 4.46
C SER A 249 17.89 7.07 5.94
N ASP A 250 19.05 7.57 6.35
CA ASP A 250 19.44 7.63 7.77
C ASP A 250 18.57 8.63 8.55
N LEU A 251 18.27 9.81 7.97
CA LEU A 251 17.38 10.81 8.60
C LEU A 251 15.93 10.31 8.70
N LEU A 252 15.42 9.72 7.63
CA LEU A 252 14.01 9.30 7.52
C LEU A 252 13.74 7.91 8.12
N ASN A 253 14.77 7.22 8.60
CA ASN A 253 14.67 6.02 9.43
C ASN A 253 15.21 6.21 10.85
N ASP A 254 15.42 7.45 11.29
CA ASP A 254 15.90 7.72 12.64
C ASP A 254 14.85 7.30 13.68
N VAL A 255 15.25 6.39 14.56
CA VAL A 255 14.44 5.83 15.65
C VAL A 255 15.08 6.06 17.01
N ASP A 256 15.97 7.05 17.13
CA ASP A 256 16.52 7.46 18.41
C ASP A 256 15.39 7.90 19.37
N PRO A 257 15.42 7.47 20.65
CA PRO A 257 14.37 7.82 21.60
C PRO A 257 14.17 9.32 21.82
N ASP A 258 15.17 10.17 21.59
CA ASP A 258 15.01 11.63 21.64
C ASP A 258 14.38 12.16 20.35
N THR A 259 14.74 11.64 19.18
CA THR A 259 14.06 11.94 17.91
C THR A 259 12.58 11.59 17.97
N ILE A 260 12.22 10.39 18.47
CA ILE A 260 10.82 9.97 18.63
C ILE A 260 10.03 10.95 19.51
N LYS A 261 10.66 11.54 20.54
CA LYS A 261 10.02 12.53 21.42
C LYS A 261 9.78 13.87 20.72
N GLU A 262 10.68 14.29 19.84
CA GLU A 262 10.50 15.52 19.07
C GLU A 262 9.49 15.31 17.93
N VAL A 263 9.48 14.14 17.30
CA VAL A 263 8.48 13.76 16.29
C VAL A 263 7.06 13.85 16.86
N ILE A 264 6.80 13.32 18.07
CA ILE A 264 5.47 13.47 18.68
C ILE A 264 5.11 14.93 18.98
N HIS A 265 6.09 15.79 19.25
CA HIS A 265 5.82 17.21 19.47
C HIS A 265 5.27 17.86 18.20
N VAL A 266 5.97 17.70 17.07
CA VAL A 266 5.54 18.29 15.78
C VAL A 266 4.25 17.66 15.25
N MET A 267 4.03 16.36 15.48
CA MET A 267 2.77 15.69 15.13
C MET A 267 1.60 16.22 15.97
N ASN A 268 1.81 16.53 17.25
CA ASN A 268 0.75 17.13 18.06
C ASN A 268 0.34 18.53 17.58
N GLU A 269 1.25 19.30 16.99
CA GLU A 269 0.91 20.56 16.33
C GLU A 269 -0.01 20.31 15.12
N LEU A 270 0.34 19.31 14.29
CA LEU A 270 -0.41 18.89 13.11
C LEU A 270 -1.85 18.49 13.42
N LYS A 271 -2.05 17.77 14.54
CA LYS A 271 -3.35 17.24 14.94
C LYS A 271 -4.47 18.29 14.97
N SER A 272 -4.14 19.50 15.39
CA SER A 272 -5.09 20.61 15.44
C SER A 272 -5.45 21.15 14.06
N ASN A 273 -4.60 20.93 13.06
CA ASN A 273 -4.75 21.44 11.70
C ASN A 273 -5.43 20.43 10.74
N ILE A 274 -5.27 19.13 10.91
CA ILE A 274 -5.87 18.13 10.01
C ILE A 274 -7.36 17.89 10.29
N TYR A 275 -8.13 17.56 9.25
CA TYR A 275 -9.51 17.09 9.29
C TYR A 275 -9.64 15.82 10.14
N GLY A 276 -8.74 14.85 9.96
CA GLY A 276 -8.74 13.61 10.72
C GLY A 276 -7.70 12.61 10.22
N LEU A 277 -7.67 11.46 10.90
CA LEU A 277 -6.95 10.26 10.48
C LEU A 277 -7.93 9.35 9.73
N GLU A 278 -7.46 8.70 8.67
CA GLU A 278 -8.28 7.83 7.83
C GLU A 278 -7.46 6.65 7.27
N VAL A 279 -8.10 5.56 6.85
CA VAL A 279 -7.42 4.45 6.17
C VAL A 279 -7.95 4.35 4.74
N ASP A 280 -9.23 4.01 4.55
CA ASP A 280 -9.81 3.95 3.20
C ASP A 280 -10.76 5.11 2.89
N GLN A 281 -11.30 5.75 3.93
CA GLN A 281 -12.31 6.79 3.80
C GLN A 281 -11.78 8.06 3.12
N GLY A 282 -10.46 8.29 3.14
CA GLY A 282 -9.81 9.43 2.50
C GLY A 282 -10.06 9.49 1.00
N LYS A 283 -10.04 8.34 0.31
CA LYS A 283 -10.37 8.23 -1.13
C LYS A 283 -11.73 8.87 -1.44
N ILE A 284 -12.75 8.45 -0.69
CA ILE A 284 -14.13 8.92 -0.85
C ILE A 284 -14.27 10.38 -0.41
N ASP A 285 -13.58 10.79 0.66
CA ASP A 285 -13.58 12.18 1.11
C ASP A 285 -12.94 13.13 0.08
N MET A 286 -11.95 12.66 -0.70
CA MET A 286 -11.36 13.37 -1.85
C MET A 286 -12.32 13.44 -3.04
N ILE A 287 -12.88 12.30 -3.50
CA ILE A 287 -13.84 12.23 -4.62
C ILE A 287 -15.06 13.12 -4.37
N THR A 288 -15.54 13.18 -3.13
CA THR A 288 -16.70 14.01 -2.75
C THR A 288 -16.36 15.49 -2.53
N GLY A 289 -15.09 15.88 -2.60
CA GLY A 289 -14.61 17.25 -2.40
C GLY A 289 -14.73 17.76 -0.97
N LYS A 290 -14.76 16.86 0.02
CA LYS A 290 -14.93 17.20 1.44
C LYS A 290 -13.67 17.82 2.05
N ILE A 291 -12.52 17.32 1.60
CA ILE A 291 -11.16 17.76 1.94
C ILE A 291 -10.43 18.20 0.66
N ALA A 292 -9.36 18.97 0.83
CA ALA A 292 -8.55 19.55 -0.24
C ALA A 292 -7.40 18.66 -0.66
N ALA A 293 -6.79 17.95 0.30
CA ALA A 293 -5.74 16.99 0.06
C ALA A 293 -5.75 15.88 1.11
N ASN A 294 -5.25 14.71 0.74
CA ASN A 294 -5.10 13.55 1.58
C ASN A 294 -3.72 12.96 1.34
N THR A 295 -3.02 12.57 2.41
CA THR A 295 -1.86 11.70 2.21
C THR A 295 -2.36 10.33 1.75
N ALA A 296 -1.90 9.85 0.61
CA ALA A 296 -2.39 8.61 0.00
C ALA A 296 -1.23 7.72 -0.44
N TRP A 297 -1.43 6.40 -0.35
CA TRP A 297 -0.65 5.45 -1.12
C TRP A 297 -1.03 5.60 -2.60
N SER A 298 -0.08 5.40 -3.51
CA SER A 298 -0.30 5.64 -4.94
C SER A 298 -1.48 4.84 -5.49
N GLY A 299 -1.64 3.56 -5.13
CA GLY A 299 -2.79 2.76 -5.59
C GLY A 299 -4.15 3.31 -5.13
N ASP A 300 -4.24 3.80 -3.90
CA ASP A 300 -5.44 4.50 -3.42
C ASP A 300 -5.72 5.82 -4.17
N ALA A 301 -4.64 6.52 -4.56
CA ALA A 301 -4.75 7.73 -5.35
C ALA A 301 -5.21 7.44 -6.78
N VAL A 302 -4.69 6.39 -7.42
CA VAL A 302 -5.15 5.91 -8.74
C VAL A 302 -6.65 5.65 -8.71
N TYR A 303 -7.12 4.84 -7.77
CA TYR A 303 -8.55 4.57 -7.60
C TYR A 303 -9.37 5.85 -7.47
N ALA A 304 -8.93 6.79 -6.63
CA ALA A 304 -9.68 8.02 -6.41
C ALA A 304 -9.69 8.95 -7.63
N ILE A 305 -8.60 8.97 -8.40
CA ILE A 305 -8.49 9.73 -9.65
C ILE A 305 -9.44 9.15 -10.71
N GLU A 306 -9.49 7.83 -10.87
CA GLU A 306 -10.38 7.16 -11.83
C GLU A 306 -11.86 7.35 -11.49
N GLU A 307 -12.19 7.34 -10.20
CA GLU A 307 -13.56 7.54 -9.71
C GLU A 307 -13.96 9.03 -9.62
N ASP A 308 -13.05 9.98 -9.88
CA ASP A 308 -13.37 11.41 -9.84
C ASP A 308 -14.21 11.83 -11.05
N PRO A 309 -15.50 12.18 -10.87
CA PRO A 309 -16.37 12.55 -11.98
C PRO A 309 -16.03 13.91 -12.60
N ASN A 310 -15.16 14.71 -11.96
CA ASN A 310 -14.82 16.06 -12.40
C ASN A 310 -13.42 16.16 -13.01
N ASP A 311 -12.59 15.11 -12.92
CA ASP A 311 -11.21 15.10 -13.39
C ASP A 311 -10.38 16.29 -12.85
N VAL A 312 -10.46 16.51 -11.52
CA VAL A 312 -9.71 17.56 -10.81
C VAL A 312 -8.72 16.98 -9.80
N LEU A 313 -8.87 15.70 -9.44
CA LEU A 313 -7.94 15.03 -8.54
C LEU A 313 -6.61 14.75 -9.24
N ARG A 314 -5.53 15.04 -8.53
CA ARG A 314 -4.15 14.79 -8.95
C ARG A 314 -3.34 14.23 -7.78
N TYR A 315 -2.26 13.53 -8.09
CA TYR A 315 -1.29 13.02 -7.13
C TYR A 315 0.07 13.67 -7.30
N THR A 316 0.80 13.85 -6.20
CA THR A 316 2.19 14.31 -6.25
C THR A 316 3.03 13.75 -5.11
N ILE A 317 4.31 13.50 -5.40
CA ILE A 317 5.34 13.16 -4.44
C ILE A 317 6.05 14.46 -4.04
N PRO A 318 5.98 14.88 -2.76
CA PRO A 318 6.63 16.11 -2.32
C PRO A 318 8.15 16.14 -2.57
N LYS A 319 8.68 17.35 -2.72
CA LYS A 319 10.08 17.58 -3.11
C LYS A 319 11.08 17.15 -2.04
N GLU A 320 10.67 17.11 -0.78
CA GLU A 320 11.50 16.64 0.33
C GLU A 320 11.74 15.13 0.26
N GLY A 321 10.89 14.42 -0.50
CA GLY A 321 10.94 12.98 -0.64
C GLY A 321 9.67 12.27 -0.21
N SER A 322 9.69 10.95 -0.24
CA SER A 322 8.58 10.13 0.27
C SER A 322 9.02 8.73 0.69
N ASN A 323 8.04 7.92 1.08
CA ASN A 323 8.12 6.49 1.25
C ASN A 323 7.98 5.78 -0.10
N ILE A 324 8.90 4.88 -0.41
CA ILE A 324 8.68 3.80 -1.36
C ILE A 324 8.39 2.53 -0.55
N TRP A 325 7.20 1.99 -0.75
CA TRP A 325 6.75 0.79 -0.06
C TRP A 325 6.68 -0.38 -1.02
N PHE A 326 6.82 -1.57 -0.45
CA PHE A 326 6.55 -2.80 -1.17
C PHE A 326 5.84 -3.81 -0.26
N ASP A 327 4.96 -4.60 -0.87
CA ASP A 327 4.40 -5.81 -0.30
C ASP A 327 4.98 -7.02 -1.03
N GLY A 328 5.34 -8.07 -0.28
CA GLY A 328 6.02 -9.24 -0.83
C GLY A 328 5.48 -10.55 -0.28
N TRP A 329 5.49 -11.58 -1.11
CA TRP A 329 4.97 -12.90 -0.75
C TRP A 329 5.95 -13.62 0.18
N ILE A 330 5.55 -13.85 1.43
CA ILE A 330 6.35 -14.58 2.43
C ILE A 330 5.70 -15.91 2.82
N MET A 331 6.55 -16.85 3.22
CA MET A 331 6.12 -18.15 3.74
C MET A 331 6.42 -18.23 5.24
N PRO A 332 5.41 -18.23 6.13
CA PRO A 332 5.63 -18.47 7.56
C PRO A 332 6.24 -19.86 7.83
N ARG A 333 6.92 -20.04 8.96
CA ARG A 333 7.46 -21.35 9.37
C ARG A 333 6.40 -22.45 9.29
N GLY A 334 6.76 -23.54 8.61
CA GLY A 334 5.87 -24.70 8.44
C GLY A 334 4.82 -24.56 7.32
N ALA A 335 4.92 -23.53 6.48
CA ALA A 335 4.14 -23.37 5.26
C ALA A 335 4.30 -24.56 4.28
N ASN A 336 3.25 -24.82 3.49
CA ASN A 336 3.32 -25.69 2.33
C ASN A 336 4.10 -25.02 1.19
N LYS A 337 5.43 -25.12 1.27
CA LYS A 337 6.38 -24.45 0.37
C LYS A 337 6.15 -24.74 -1.12
N VAL A 338 5.70 -25.95 -1.47
CA VAL A 338 5.56 -26.36 -2.87
C VAL A 338 4.42 -25.59 -3.55
N VAL A 339 3.21 -25.64 -2.97
CA VAL A 339 2.05 -24.95 -3.55
C VAL A 339 2.16 -23.43 -3.43
N ALA A 340 2.77 -22.94 -2.34
CA ALA A 340 3.04 -21.52 -2.14
C ALA A 340 3.95 -20.94 -3.24
N GLN A 341 5.10 -21.56 -3.51
CA GLN A 341 6.00 -21.10 -4.58
C GLN A 341 5.35 -21.21 -5.97
N ARG A 342 4.54 -22.24 -6.23
CA ARG A 342 3.78 -22.37 -7.48
C ARG A 342 2.76 -21.24 -7.67
N PHE A 343 2.06 -20.84 -6.61
CA PHE A 343 1.15 -19.70 -6.65
C PHE A 343 1.90 -18.40 -6.94
N VAL A 344 3.02 -18.15 -6.24
CA VAL A 344 3.85 -16.97 -6.50
C VAL A 344 4.35 -16.95 -7.94
N ASN A 345 4.76 -18.10 -8.48
CA ASN A 345 5.16 -18.18 -9.90
C ASN A 345 4.00 -17.82 -10.84
N PHE A 346 2.82 -18.36 -10.57
CA PHE A 346 1.63 -18.11 -11.37
C PHE A 346 1.26 -16.62 -11.39
N VAL A 347 1.16 -15.96 -10.24
CA VAL A 347 0.82 -14.53 -10.17
C VAL A 347 1.96 -13.61 -10.64
N SER A 348 3.15 -14.15 -10.87
CA SER A 348 4.29 -13.42 -11.42
C SER A 348 4.38 -13.46 -12.95
N SER A 349 3.41 -14.10 -13.65
CA SER A 349 3.33 -13.96 -15.10
C SER A 349 2.78 -12.57 -15.49
N PRO A 350 3.17 -12.00 -16.64
CA PRO A 350 2.64 -10.72 -17.10
C PRO A 350 1.11 -10.69 -17.18
N GLU A 351 0.48 -11.76 -17.71
CA GLU A 351 -0.98 -11.87 -17.81
C GLU A 351 -1.67 -11.76 -16.45
N MET A 352 -1.21 -12.50 -15.45
CA MET A 352 -1.81 -12.47 -14.11
C MET A 352 -1.46 -11.18 -13.36
N ALA A 353 -0.28 -10.62 -13.59
CA ALA A 353 0.09 -9.31 -13.06
C ALA A 353 -0.84 -8.22 -13.62
N ILE A 354 -1.06 -8.17 -14.94
CA ILE A 354 -1.98 -7.23 -15.59
C ILE A 354 -3.41 -7.41 -15.08
N ALA A 355 -3.93 -8.64 -15.07
CA ALA A 355 -5.30 -8.91 -14.61
C ALA A 355 -5.52 -8.44 -13.17
N ASN A 356 -4.49 -8.59 -12.33
CA ASN A 356 -4.52 -8.18 -10.96
C ASN A 356 -4.40 -6.65 -10.81
N MET A 357 -3.46 -6.01 -11.53
CA MET A 357 -3.31 -4.55 -11.58
C MET A 357 -4.59 -3.86 -12.07
N TYR A 358 -5.21 -4.40 -13.11
CA TYR A 358 -6.47 -3.92 -13.69
C TYR A 358 -7.59 -3.84 -12.65
N TYR A 359 -7.71 -4.88 -11.82
CA TYR A 359 -8.76 -4.93 -10.80
C TYR A 359 -8.46 -4.05 -9.58
N ILE A 360 -7.21 -4.08 -9.07
CA ILE A 360 -6.89 -3.45 -7.78
C ILE A 360 -6.36 -2.01 -7.90
N GLY A 361 -5.83 -1.61 -9.05
CA GLY A 361 -5.26 -0.29 -9.29
C GLY A 361 -3.86 -0.03 -8.70
N TYR A 362 -3.17 -1.08 -8.23
CA TYR A 362 -1.80 -1.01 -7.69
C TYR A 362 -0.76 -1.44 -8.72
N THR A 363 0.50 -1.04 -8.52
CA THR A 363 1.61 -1.35 -9.43
C THR A 363 2.28 -2.67 -9.08
N SER A 364 2.33 -3.61 -10.02
CA SER A 364 3.05 -4.87 -9.85
C SER A 364 4.58 -4.68 -9.84
N PHE A 365 5.30 -5.63 -9.24
CA PHE A 365 6.74 -5.80 -9.47
C PHE A 365 7.08 -6.32 -10.87
N ILE A 366 6.10 -6.92 -11.53
CA ILE A 366 6.25 -7.57 -12.82
C ILE A 366 6.25 -6.51 -13.92
N ALA A 367 7.29 -6.57 -14.74
CA ALA A 367 7.51 -5.78 -15.95
C ALA A 367 7.36 -6.70 -17.18
N GLY A 368 8.11 -6.44 -18.24
CA GLY A 368 8.03 -7.17 -19.50
C GLY A 368 7.17 -6.48 -20.56
N ASP A 369 7.28 -6.98 -21.80
CA ASP A 369 6.69 -6.34 -22.99
C ASP A 369 5.15 -6.23 -22.87
N ASP A 370 4.49 -7.28 -22.38
CA ASP A 370 3.03 -7.28 -22.21
C ASP A 370 2.57 -6.24 -21.18
N VAL A 371 3.31 -6.09 -20.06
CA VAL A 371 3.00 -5.08 -19.05
C VAL A 371 3.24 -3.67 -19.61
N LEU A 372 4.30 -3.48 -20.39
CA LEU A 372 4.54 -2.22 -21.08
C LEU A 372 3.40 -1.89 -22.07
N GLU A 373 2.94 -2.86 -22.86
CA GLU A 373 1.81 -2.68 -23.77
C GLU A 373 0.54 -2.30 -23.00
N TYR A 374 0.26 -2.95 -21.87
CA TYR A 374 -0.87 -2.63 -21.01
C TYR A 374 -0.85 -1.18 -20.50
N ILE A 375 0.30 -0.68 -20.02
CA ILE A 375 0.37 0.70 -19.52
C ILE A 375 0.38 1.75 -20.64
N LEU A 376 0.76 1.36 -21.86
CA LEU A 376 0.70 2.20 -23.05
C LEU A 376 -0.74 2.34 -23.60
N ASP A 377 -1.63 1.40 -23.28
CA ASP A 377 -3.06 1.50 -23.56
C ASP A 377 -3.74 2.49 -22.60
N ASN A 378 -3.36 3.76 -22.69
CA ASN A 378 -3.78 4.82 -21.77
C ASN A 378 -4.09 6.11 -22.53
N ASP A 379 -5.19 6.77 -22.15
CA ASP A 379 -5.63 8.04 -22.76
C ASP A 379 -4.53 9.12 -22.71
N ALA A 380 -3.70 9.15 -21.66
CA ALA A 380 -2.58 10.09 -21.53
C ALA A 380 -1.56 9.95 -22.68
N VAL A 381 -1.36 8.73 -23.18
CA VAL A 381 -0.45 8.40 -24.29
C VAL A 381 -1.13 8.69 -25.63
N TYR A 382 -2.39 8.31 -25.79
CA TYR A 382 -3.14 8.54 -27.03
C TYR A 382 -3.35 10.02 -27.33
N ASP A 383 -3.67 10.82 -26.30
CA ASP A 383 -3.99 12.24 -26.44
C ASP A 383 -2.73 13.11 -26.63
N ALA A 384 -1.53 12.56 -26.33
CA ALA A 384 -0.25 13.24 -26.53
C ALA A 384 -0.04 13.71 -27.97
N ALA A 385 -0.62 13.02 -28.96
CA ALA A 385 -0.50 13.37 -30.38
C ALA A 385 -1.19 14.70 -30.74
N GLU A 386 -2.20 15.11 -29.97
CA GLU A 386 -2.99 16.33 -30.19
C GLU A 386 -2.80 17.39 -29.09
N ALA A 387 -1.99 17.10 -28.07
CA ALA A 387 -1.75 17.96 -26.92
C ALA A 387 -1.01 19.27 -27.26
N GLU A 388 -1.31 20.33 -26.50
CA GLU A 388 -0.60 21.61 -26.62
C GLU A 388 0.82 21.54 -26.01
N GLU A 389 0.96 20.79 -24.92
CA GLU A 389 2.22 20.55 -24.21
C GLU A 389 2.32 19.07 -23.87
N THR A 390 3.51 18.51 -24.04
CA THR A 390 3.80 17.10 -23.80
C THR A 390 4.96 16.94 -22.84
N VAL A 391 4.98 15.81 -22.14
CA VAL A 391 6.08 15.42 -21.25
C VAL A 391 6.55 14.02 -21.65
N ASP A 392 7.87 13.85 -21.71
CA ASP A 392 8.49 12.53 -21.87
C ASP A 392 8.70 11.91 -20.49
N LEU A 393 8.20 10.69 -20.30
CA LEU A 393 8.41 9.87 -19.12
C LEU A 393 9.38 8.75 -19.47
N ASP A 394 10.41 8.58 -18.65
CA ASP A 394 11.41 7.54 -18.83
C ASP A 394 11.17 6.42 -17.82
N PHE A 395 10.60 5.31 -18.29
CA PHE A 395 10.39 4.09 -17.49
C PHE A 395 11.46 3.03 -17.77
N THR A 396 12.56 3.38 -18.44
CA THR A 396 13.64 2.43 -18.73
C THR A 396 14.19 1.81 -17.44
N TYR A 397 14.27 2.55 -16.34
CA TYR A 397 14.71 2.02 -15.05
C TYR A 397 13.90 0.78 -14.64
N PHE A 398 12.59 0.77 -14.90
CA PHE A 398 11.70 -0.31 -14.50
C PHE A 398 11.74 -1.49 -15.49
N PHE A 399 11.79 -1.21 -16.79
CA PHE A 399 11.55 -2.21 -17.84
C PHE A 399 12.80 -2.73 -18.57
N SER A 400 13.91 -1.98 -18.64
CA SER A 400 15.00 -2.20 -19.64
C SER A 400 15.48 -3.64 -19.81
N ASP A 401 15.64 -4.36 -18.70
CA ASP A 401 16.19 -5.72 -18.70
C ASP A 401 15.12 -6.82 -18.84
N THR A 402 13.87 -6.42 -19.06
CA THR A 402 12.70 -7.31 -19.18
C THR A 402 11.97 -7.17 -20.52
N ILE A 403 12.34 -6.19 -21.35
CA ILE A 403 11.70 -5.91 -22.64
C ILE A 403 12.68 -6.01 -23.81
N GLU A 404 12.17 -6.28 -25.02
CA GLU A 404 13.03 -6.43 -26.19
C GLU A 404 13.77 -5.15 -26.59
N ASN A 405 13.11 -3.99 -26.46
CA ASN A 405 13.65 -2.69 -26.87
C ASN A 405 13.48 -1.65 -25.75
N PRO A 406 14.53 -1.37 -24.96
CA PRO A 406 14.45 -0.42 -23.84
C PRO A 406 13.91 0.97 -24.20
N SER A 407 14.15 1.46 -25.42
CA SER A 407 13.64 2.75 -25.88
C SER A 407 12.12 2.85 -25.93
N ASP A 408 11.42 1.72 -25.99
CA ASP A 408 9.95 1.70 -26.03
C ASP A 408 9.34 2.03 -24.67
N ALA A 409 10.13 1.96 -23.59
CA ALA A 409 9.76 2.41 -22.25
C ALA A 409 9.97 3.93 -22.02
N VAL A 410 10.39 4.68 -23.05
CA VAL A 410 10.38 6.15 -23.03
C VAL A 410 9.12 6.60 -23.75
N ILE A 411 8.17 7.14 -23.00
CA ILE A 411 6.82 7.42 -23.47
C ILE A 411 6.53 8.92 -23.44
N THR A 412 5.77 9.42 -24.39
CA THR A 412 5.33 10.81 -24.41
C THR A 412 3.86 10.87 -24.03
N ILE A 413 3.50 11.73 -23.07
CA ILE A 413 2.12 11.95 -22.64
C ILE A 413 1.69 13.41 -22.82
N ASP A 414 0.38 13.66 -22.86
CA ASP A 414 -0.17 15.00 -22.66
C ASP A 414 0.15 15.50 -21.23
N ALA A 415 0.74 16.69 -21.12
CA ALA A 415 1.14 17.30 -19.85
C ALA A 415 -0.04 17.49 -18.85
N ASN A 416 -1.28 17.56 -19.33
CA ASN A 416 -2.48 17.67 -18.47
C ASN A 416 -2.73 16.40 -17.62
N TYR A 417 -2.12 15.27 -18.00
CA TYR A 417 -2.18 14.00 -17.28
C TYR A 417 -1.05 13.84 -16.25
N VAL A 418 -0.19 14.84 -16.06
CA VAL A 418 0.77 14.84 -14.95
C VAL A 418 0.00 14.86 -13.61
N GLY A 419 0.32 13.91 -12.74
CA GLY A 419 -0.41 13.64 -11.51
C GLY A 419 -1.70 12.84 -11.70
N HIS A 420 -1.99 12.34 -12.91
CA HIS A 420 -3.08 11.38 -13.16
C HIS A 420 -2.58 9.94 -12.97
N THR A 421 -3.41 8.94 -13.31
CA THR A 421 -3.17 7.50 -13.12
C THR A 421 -1.75 7.05 -13.49
N LEU A 422 -1.28 7.23 -14.72
CA LEU A 422 0.02 6.70 -15.16
C LEU A 422 1.22 7.23 -14.36
N THR A 423 1.27 8.55 -14.12
CA THR A 423 2.35 9.19 -13.33
C THR A 423 2.18 9.02 -11.82
N THR A 424 1.01 8.56 -11.37
CA THR A 424 0.77 8.13 -9.98
C THR A 424 1.27 6.70 -9.76
N THR A 425 1.08 5.83 -10.76
CA THR A 425 1.47 4.41 -10.74
C THR A 425 2.98 4.23 -10.84
N TYR A 426 3.64 5.01 -11.70
CA TYR A 426 5.08 4.94 -11.95
C TYR A 426 5.75 6.29 -11.65
N PRO A 427 6.45 6.43 -10.51
CA PRO A 427 7.23 7.62 -10.23
C PRO A 427 8.42 7.75 -11.19
N THR A 428 8.90 8.97 -11.36
CA THR A 428 10.14 9.25 -12.08
C THR A 428 11.36 8.76 -11.30
N GLU A 429 12.47 8.48 -11.98
CA GLU A 429 13.74 8.13 -11.31
C GLU A 429 14.18 9.21 -10.30
N GLU A 430 13.94 10.48 -10.63
CA GLU A 430 14.21 11.63 -9.75
C GLU A 430 13.31 11.64 -8.49
N GLU A 431 12.08 11.14 -8.58
CA GLU A 431 11.20 10.90 -7.42
C GLU A 431 11.67 9.73 -6.57
N ILE A 432 12.20 8.69 -7.21
CA ILE A 432 12.70 7.51 -6.53
C ILE A 432 13.98 7.83 -5.76
N ILE A 433 14.95 8.52 -6.37
CA ILE A 433 16.22 8.90 -5.74
C ILE A 433 15.97 9.71 -4.46
N ARG A 434 14.94 10.55 -4.44
CA ARG A 434 14.55 11.33 -3.25
C ARG A 434 13.57 10.63 -2.33
N SER A 435 13.28 9.36 -2.52
CA SER A 435 12.40 8.59 -1.65
C SER A 435 13.17 7.49 -0.94
N VAL A 436 12.62 7.00 0.17
CA VAL A 436 13.27 6.03 1.05
C VAL A 436 12.37 4.84 1.29
N VAL A 437 13.00 3.69 1.46
CA VAL A 437 12.33 2.51 2.00
C VAL A 437 12.43 2.56 3.52
N MET A 438 11.31 2.37 4.22
CA MET A 438 11.32 2.40 5.67
C MET A 438 11.81 1.07 6.26
N ARG A 439 12.59 1.18 7.33
CA ARG A 439 13.17 0.06 8.05
C ARG A 439 12.27 -0.34 9.22
N ASP A 440 12.29 -1.61 9.59
CA ASP A 440 11.68 -2.08 10.84
C ASP A 440 12.23 -1.28 12.04
N PHE A 441 11.34 -0.78 12.90
CA PHE A 441 11.71 0.03 14.07
C PHE A 441 12.52 -0.73 15.13
N GLY A 442 12.76 -2.02 14.95
CA GLY A 442 13.70 -2.77 15.77
C GLY A 442 13.28 -2.81 17.25
N ASP A 443 14.20 -2.44 18.13
CA ASP A 443 13.96 -2.34 19.57
C ASP A 443 13.15 -1.08 19.95
N SER A 444 13.13 -0.06 19.09
CA SER A 444 12.36 1.18 19.25
C SER A 444 10.89 1.00 18.89
N ASN A 445 10.47 -0.12 18.31
CA ASN A 445 9.09 -0.36 17.87
C ASN A 445 8.04 -0.07 18.97
N LYS A 446 8.33 -0.41 20.23
CA LYS A 446 7.42 -0.09 21.34
C LYS A 446 7.27 1.42 21.56
N LEU A 447 8.36 2.17 21.46
CA LEU A 447 8.34 3.64 21.62
C LEU A 447 7.52 4.30 20.52
N VAL A 448 7.66 3.82 19.27
CA VAL A 448 6.88 4.33 18.13
C VAL A 448 5.39 3.98 18.28
N ILE A 449 5.05 2.77 18.73
CA ILE A 449 3.65 2.38 19.05
C ILE A 449 3.07 3.29 20.14
N ASP A 450 3.81 3.50 21.24
CA ASP A 450 3.36 4.36 22.34
C ASP A 450 3.20 5.81 21.85
N MET A 451 4.12 6.30 21.00
CA MET A 451 4.08 7.60 20.36
C MET A 451 2.82 7.77 19.49
N TRP A 452 2.53 6.79 18.62
CA TRP A 452 1.35 6.83 17.75
C TRP A 452 0.05 6.76 18.55
N ALA A 453 -0.02 5.88 19.55
CA ALA A 453 -1.17 5.79 20.43
C ALA A 453 -1.43 7.12 21.16
N ASN A 454 -0.38 7.82 21.60
CA ASN A 454 -0.49 9.15 22.21
C ASN A 454 -0.97 10.21 21.21
N PHE A 455 -0.45 10.19 19.98
CA PHE A 455 -0.92 11.08 18.91
C PHE A 455 -2.42 10.85 18.61
N LYS A 456 -2.88 9.60 18.58
CA LYS A 456 -4.30 9.27 18.35
C LYS A 456 -5.22 9.60 19.51
N ALA A 457 -4.72 9.52 20.74
CA ALA A 457 -5.51 9.78 21.93
C ALA A 457 -6.11 11.20 21.87
N THR A 458 -7.43 11.32 21.77
CA THR A 458 -8.08 12.64 21.81
C THR A 458 -7.73 13.33 23.13
N ASP A 459 -7.45 14.63 23.10
CA ASP A 459 -7.41 15.41 24.34
C ASP A 459 -8.76 15.21 25.02
N ILE A 460 -8.78 14.46 26.12
CA ILE A 460 -9.97 14.29 26.92
C ILE A 460 -10.34 15.70 27.37
N GLN A 461 -11.39 16.26 26.77
CA GLN A 461 -11.80 17.62 27.08
C GLN A 461 -11.96 17.72 28.59
N ASN A 462 -11.34 18.72 29.22
CA ASN A 462 -11.23 18.81 30.69
C ASN A 462 -12.59 18.62 31.41
N TRP A 463 -13.70 18.99 30.77
CA TRP A 463 -15.05 18.77 31.31
C TRP A 463 -15.43 17.28 31.42
N MET A 464 -14.96 16.39 30.54
CA MET A 464 -15.19 14.94 30.62
C MET A 464 -14.46 14.30 31.80
N ILE A 465 -13.25 14.77 32.13
CA ILE A 465 -12.52 14.36 33.33
C ILE A 465 -13.28 14.84 34.57
N ILE A 466 -13.67 16.13 34.61
CA ILE A 466 -14.45 16.71 35.70
C ILE A 466 -15.77 15.94 35.89
N PHE A 467 -16.48 15.63 34.80
CA PHE A 467 -17.73 14.89 34.81
C PHE A 467 -17.54 13.47 35.36
N SER A 468 -16.49 12.77 34.93
CA SER A 468 -16.12 11.44 35.45
C SER A 468 -15.82 11.47 36.95
N VAL A 469 -15.07 12.46 37.43
CA VAL A 469 -14.79 12.64 38.87
C VAL A 469 -16.08 12.90 39.66
N ILE A 470 -16.98 13.73 39.14
CA ILE A 470 -18.29 14.00 39.76
C ILE A 470 -19.12 12.71 39.87
N ILE A 471 -19.15 11.87 38.82
CA ILE A 471 -19.86 10.59 38.84
C ILE A 471 -19.27 9.67 39.92
N VAL A 472 -17.95 9.53 39.97
CA VAL A 472 -17.27 8.68 40.98
C VAL A 472 -17.59 9.15 42.40
N LEU A 473 -17.55 10.46 42.65
CA LEU A 473 -17.92 11.04 43.96
C LEU A 473 -19.40 10.83 44.31
N ALA A 474 -20.30 10.96 43.33
CA ALA A 474 -21.73 10.73 43.52
C ALA A 474 -22.04 9.27 43.86
N VAL A 475 -21.43 8.32 43.14
CA VAL A 475 -21.56 6.88 43.40
C VAL A 475 -20.97 6.53 44.76
N GLY A 476 -19.77 7.01 45.09
CA GLY A 476 -19.16 6.81 46.40
C GLY A 476 -20.01 7.34 47.56
N SER A 477 -20.61 8.52 47.37
CA SER A 477 -21.55 9.12 48.33
C SER A 477 -22.82 8.28 48.49
N ALA A 478 -23.41 7.81 47.39
CA ALA A 478 -24.60 6.96 47.42
C ALA A 478 -24.36 5.62 48.13
N VAL A 479 -23.20 4.98 47.88
CA VAL A 479 -22.80 3.74 48.57
C VAL A 479 -22.64 3.98 50.07
N THR A 480 -21.97 5.08 50.45
CA THR A 480 -21.76 5.45 51.86
C THR A 480 -23.09 5.70 52.57
N VAL A 481 -24.01 6.45 51.95
CA VAL A 481 -25.35 6.70 52.50
C VAL A 481 -26.13 5.40 52.67
N ASN A 482 -26.09 4.51 51.68
CA ASN A 482 -26.76 3.21 51.75
C ASN A 482 -26.19 2.33 52.88
N GLN A 483 -24.87 2.30 53.06
CA GLN A 483 -24.24 1.58 54.17
C GLN A 483 -24.63 2.17 55.54
N VAL A 484 -24.63 3.49 55.69
CA VAL A 484 -25.07 4.17 56.92
C VAL A 484 -26.54 3.90 57.22
N GLN A 485 -27.41 3.91 56.21
CA GLN A 485 -28.83 3.57 56.37
C GLN A 485 -29.03 2.12 56.80
N LYS A 486 -28.32 1.17 56.18
CA LYS A 486 -28.33 -0.25 56.58
C LYS A 486 -27.85 -0.43 58.03
N PHE A 487 -26.78 0.27 58.42
CA PHE A 487 -26.27 0.22 59.79
C PHE A 487 -27.26 0.82 60.80
N LYS A 488 -27.90 1.96 60.49
CA LYS A 488 -28.95 2.56 61.32
C LYS A 488 -30.18 1.67 61.43
N ALA A 489 -30.60 1.01 60.35
CA ALA A 489 -31.71 0.06 60.35
C ALA A 489 -31.42 -1.19 61.19
N ALA A 490 -30.20 -1.74 61.08
CA ALA A 490 -29.75 -2.86 61.91
C ALA A 490 -29.68 -2.48 63.41
N ARG A 491 -29.22 -1.26 63.73
CA ARG A 491 -29.22 -0.73 65.09
C ARG A 491 -30.63 -0.52 65.65
N ARG A 492 -31.59 -0.01 64.84
CA ARG A 492 -33.00 0.10 65.23
C ARG A 492 -33.63 -1.27 65.50
N LYS A 493 -33.39 -2.26 64.64
CA LYS A 493 -33.84 -3.65 64.89
C LYS A 493 -33.26 -4.20 66.20
N ARG A 494 -31.96 -4.04 66.47
CA ARG A 494 -31.36 -4.48 67.74
C ARG A 494 -31.97 -3.83 68.98
N ASN A 495 -32.44 -2.60 68.88
CA ASN A 495 -33.09 -1.92 70.01
C ASN A 495 -34.55 -2.35 70.20
N LEU A 496 -35.25 -2.78 69.15
CA LEU A 496 -36.62 -3.30 69.21
C LEU A 496 -36.73 -4.71 69.80
N TYR A 497 -35.63 -5.47 69.90
CA TYR A 497 -35.56 -6.78 70.55
C TYR A 497 -35.01 -6.72 71.99
N LYS A 498 -34.90 -5.51 72.57
CA LYS A 498 -34.44 -5.27 73.95
C LYS A 498 -35.54 -4.75 74.90
N GLU A 499 -36.76 -4.61 74.41
CA GLU A 499 -37.99 -4.49 75.20
C GLU A 499 -38.77 -5.81 75.10
#